data_AF-A0A2H5P285-F1
#
_entry.id   AF-A0A2H5P285-F1
#
_cell.length_a   1.000
_cell.length_b   1.000
_cell.length_c   1.000
_cell.angle_alpha   90.00
_cell.angle_beta   90.00
_cell.angle_gamma   90.00
#
_symmetry.space_group_name_H-M   'P 1'
#
loop_
_entity.id
_entity.type
_entity.pdbx_description
1 polymer ?
#
loop_
_entity_poly.entity_id
_entity_poly.type
_entity_poly.pdbx_seq_one_letter_code
_entity_poly.pdbx_strand_id
1 'polypeptide(L)'
;MDSIVDGERDQSFAYADQLATGVVLPMAIQAVYELGIFEILDKAGPGTKLSASDIAAQLLTKNKDAPMMLDRILRLLASYSVVECSLDASGARRLYSLNSVSKYYVPNKDGVLLGPLIQIIQDKVILESWSQLKDAILEGGIPFNRAHGVHIFEYAGLNPRFNKHFNAAMYNYTSLVMSNILESYKGFDNIKQLVDVGGSLGVTLQAITTKYPYIKGINFDQPHVIDHAPPHPRIEHVGGDMFQSVPKGDAIIMKVSF
;
A
#
# COMPACT_ATOMS: atom_id res chain seq x y z
N MET A 1 -32.78 23.26 23.27
CA MET A 1 -31.46 22.91 23.84
C MET A 1 -31.33 21.39 23.92
N ASP A 2 -32.33 20.69 24.47
CA ASP A 2 -32.35 19.22 24.54
C ASP A 2 -32.26 18.50 23.17
N SER A 3 -32.92 19.00 22.12
CA SER A 3 -32.86 18.38 20.78
C SER A 3 -31.51 18.51 20.06
N ILE A 4 -30.70 19.51 20.42
CA ILE A 4 -29.35 19.70 19.86
C ILE A 4 -28.37 18.77 20.58
N VAL A 5 -28.52 18.64 21.90
CA VAL A 5 -27.72 17.73 22.74
C VAL A 5 -27.99 16.26 22.38
N ASP A 6 -29.24 15.89 22.10
CA ASP A 6 -29.59 14.55 21.62
C ASP A 6 -29.03 14.26 20.21
N GLY A 7 -29.07 15.24 19.30
CA GLY A 7 -28.45 15.12 17.97
C GLY A 7 -26.93 14.96 17.99
N GLU A 8 -26.24 15.66 18.89
CA GLU A 8 -24.79 15.53 19.10
C GLU A 8 -24.41 14.17 19.72
N ARG A 9 -25.23 13.68 20.66
CA ARG A 9 -25.05 12.35 21.27
C ARG A 9 -25.19 11.23 20.24
N ASP A 10 -26.20 11.31 19.37
CA ASP A 10 -26.45 10.30 18.34
C ASP A 10 -25.34 10.26 17.28
N GLN A 11 -24.82 11.43 16.87
CA GLN A 11 -23.67 11.51 15.96
C GLN A 11 -22.40 10.94 16.60
N SER A 12 -22.17 11.23 17.88
CA SER A 12 -21.00 10.71 18.61
C SER A 12 -21.04 9.19 18.74
N PHE A 13 -22.22 8.62 19.01
CA PHE A 13 -22.41 7.17 19.04
C PHE A 13 -22.16 6.54 17.67
N ALA A 14 -22.74 7.08 16.60
CA ALA A 14 -22.56 6.57 15.25
C ALA A 14 -21.08 6.59 14.82
N TYR A 15 -20.35 7.66 15.16
CA TYR A 15 -18.92 7.75 14.86
C TYR A 15 -18.10 6.75 15.69
N ALA A 16 -18.41 6.59 16.99
CA ALA A 16 -17.74 5.59 17.83
C ALA A 16 -17.96 4.16 17.31
N ASP A 17 -19.18 3.82 16.87
CA ASP A 17 -19.50 2.53 16.26
C ASP A 17 -18.75 2.31 14.92
N GLN A 18 -18.65 3.36 14.10
CA GLN A 18 -17.85 3.33 12.87
C GLN A 18 -16.37 3.03 13.16
N LEU A 19 -15.79 3.65 14.20
CA LEU A 19 -14.41 3.39 14.61
C LEU A 19 -14.23 1.96 15.15
N ALA A 20 -15.17 1.47 15.96
CA ALA A 20 -15.14 0.11 16.52
C ALA A 20 -15.19 -0.97 15.41
N THR A 21 -15.84 -0.68 14.30
CA THR A 21 -15.97 -1.56 13.13
C THR A 21 -15.01 -1.20 11.99
N GLY A 22 -14.03 -0.32 12.24
CA GLY A 22 -13.12 0.25 11.23
C GLY A 22 -12.31 -0.78 10.43
N VAL A 23 -12.15 -2.01 10.95
CA VAL A 23 -11.49 -3.13 10.25
C VAL A 23 -12.20 -3.55 8.96
N VAL A 24 -13.51 -3.29 8.85
CA VAL A 24 -14.33 -3.77 7.74
C VAL A 24 -13.90 -3.15 6.41
N LEU A 25 -13.59 -1.84 6.39
CA LEU A 25 -13.20 -1.14 5.16
C LEU A 25 -11.90 -1.69 4.52
N PRO A 26 -10.75 -1.76 5.22
CA PRO A 26 -9.52 -2.24 4.60
C PRO A 26 -9.60 -3.72 4.19
N MET A 27 -10.29 -4.56 4.96
CA MET A 27 -10.51 -5.97 4.60
C MET A 27 -11.38 -6.11 3.35
N ALA A 28 -12.40 -5.25 3.20
CA ALA A 28 -13.23 -5.20 1.99
C ALA A 28 -12.42 -4.75 0.77
N ILE A 29 -11.58 -3.73 0.89
CA ILE A 29 -10.71 -3.28 -0.21
C ILE A 29 -9.72 -4.38 -0.61
N GLN A 30 -9.12 -5.08 0.36
CA GLN A 30 -8.24 -6.22 0.07
C GLN A 30 -8.97 -7.31 -0.71
N ALA A 31 -10.17 -7.70 -0.29
CA ALA A 31 -10.94 -8.72 -0.99
C ALA A 31 -11.28 -8.30 -2.43
N VAL A 32 -11.67 -7.04 -2.64
CA VAL A 32 -11.96 -6.48 -3.97
C VAL A 32 -10.71 -6.49 -4.86
N TYR A 33 -9.55 -6.16 -4.29
CA TYR A 33 -8.26 -6.22 -4.98
C TYR A 33 -7.86 -7.65 -5.32
N GLU A 34 -7.93 -8.59 -4.39
CA GLU A 34 -7.55 -10.00 -4.61
C GLU A 34 -8.48 -10.71 -5.60
N LEU A 35 -9.75 -10.30 -5.69
CA LEU A 35 -10.69 -10.78 -6.69
C LEU A 35 -10.46 -10.16 -8.09
N GLY A 36 -9.54 -9.20 -8.23
CA GLY A 36 -9.25 -8.52 -9.50
C GLY A 36 -10.38 -7.60 -9.98
N ILE A 37 -11.21 -7.12 -9.06
CA ILE A 37 -12.41 -6.34 -9.41
C ILE A 37 -12.04 -4.94 -9.90
N PHE A 38 -10.99 -4.34 -9.36
CA PHE A 38 -10.52 -3.04 -9.85
C PHE A 38 -10.08 -3.14 -11.32
N GLU A 39 -9.37 -4.22 -11.68
CA GLU A 39 -8.95 -4.49 -13.06
C GLU A 39 -10.13 -4.83 -13.97
N ILE A 40 -11.16 -5.53 -13.47
CA ILE A 40 -12.40 -5.77 -14.23
C ILE A 40 -13.09 -4.44 -14.56
N LEU A 41 -13.21 -3.54 -13.58
CA LEU A 41 -13.81 -2.22 -13.77
C LEU A 41 -12.96 -1.35 -14.71
N ASP A 42 -11.63 -1.42 -14.64
CA ASP A 42 -10.73 -0.69 -15.54
C ASP A 42 -10.88 -1.14 -16.99
N LYS A 43 -10.88 -2.47 -17.22
CA LYS A 43 -11.01 -3.08 -18.55
C LYS A 43 -12.35 -2.80 -19.22
N ALA A 44 -13.39 -2.49 -18.44
CA ALA A 44 -14.69 -2.06 -18.97
C ALA A 44 -14.59 -0.73 -19.75
N GLY A 45 -13.55 0.06 -19.49
CA GLY A 45 -13.24 1.29 -20.20
C GLY A 45 -13.81 2.55 -19.54
N PRO A 46 -13.30 3.74 -19.95
CA PRO A 46 -13.68 5.01 -19.34
C PRO A 46 -15.19 5.29 -19.46
N GLY A 47 -15.82 5.61 -18.33
CA GLY A 47 -17.25 5.95 -18.27
C GLY A 47 -18.19 4.75 -18.26
N THR A 48 -17.68 3.54 -18.50
CA THR A 48 -18.46 2.31 -18.40
C THR A 48 -18.73 1.99 -16.93
N LYS A 49 -19.98 1.60 -16.63
CA LYS A 49 -20.39 1.17 -15.29
C LYS A 49 -20.92 -0.25 -15.36
N LEU A 50 -20.48 -1.10 -14.43
CA LEU A 50 -20.86 -2.51 -14.37
C LEU A 50 -21.77 -2.78 -13.17
N SER A 51 -22.79 -3.62 -13.35
CA SER A 51 -23.53 -4.17 -12.23
C SER A 51 -22.71 -5.24 -11.51
N ALA A 52 -23.07 -5.58 -10.27
CA ALA A 52 -22.42 -6.67 -9.56
C ALA A 52 -22.56 -8.03 -10.27
N SER A 53 -23.64 -8.22 -11.05
CA SER A 53 -23.81 -9.41 -11.89
C SER A 53 -22.82 -9.43 -13.07
N ASP A 54 -22.57 -8.29 -13.71
CA ASP A 54 -21.61 -8.18 -14.81
C ASP A 54 -20.17 -8.43 -14.32
N ILE A 55 -19.86 -7.97 -13.10
CA ILE A 55 -18.57 -8.23 -12.44
C ILE A 55 -18.46 -9.72 -12.07
N ALA A 56 -19.48 -10.27 -11.42
CA ALA A 56 -19.50 -11.69 -11.02
C ALA A 56 -19.37 -12.64 -12.21
N ALA A 57 -19.94 -12.30 -13.38
CA ALA A 57 -19.82 -13.10 -14.60
C ALA A 57 -18.38 -13.19 -15.13
N GLN A 58 -17.51 -12.23 -14.77
CA GLN A 58 -16.09 -12.22 -15.14
C GLN A 58 -15.20 -12.90 -14.11
N LEU A 59 -15.67 -13.04 -12.88
CA LEU A 59 -15.06 -13.93 -11.89
C LEU A 59 -15.44 -15.36 -12.28
N LEU A 60 -14.48 -16.24 -12.52
CA LEU A 60 -14.72 -17.66 -12.85
C LEU A 60 -15.28 -18.43 -11.63
N THR A 61 -16.39 -17.97 -11.06
CA THR A 61 -17.02 -18.44 -9.82
C THR A 61 -18.25 -19.29 -10.10
N LYS A 62 -18.48 -20.28 -9.24
CA LYS A 62 -19.69 -21.12 -9.23
C LYS A 62 -20.71 -20.67 -8.17
N ASN A 63 -20.38 -19.66 -7.37
CA ASN A 63 -21.23 -19.17 -6.29
C ASN A 63 -22.37 -18.31 -6.86
N LYS A 64 -23.60 -18.81 -6.79
CA LYS A 64 -24.80 -18.10 -7.25
C LYS A 64 -25.10 -16.82 -6.46
N ASP A 65 -24.60 -16.73 -5.23
CA ASP A 65 -24.78 -15.55 -4.37
C ASP A 65 -23.69 -14.50 -4.58
N ALA A 66 -22.67 -14.77 -5.41
CA ALA A 66 -21.56 -13.84 -5.64
C ALA A 66 -22.03 -12.44 -6.07
N PRO A 67 -22.98 -12.26 -7.02
CA PRO A 67 -23.46 -10.92 -7.37
C PRO A 67 -23.99 -10.13 -6.17
N MET A 68 -24.75 -10.77 -5.27
CA MET A 68 -25.29 -10.12 -4.08
C MET A 68 -24.19 -9.77 -3.07
N MET A 69 -23.22 -10.66 -2.88
CA MET A 69 -22.07 -10.40 -2.00
C MET A 69 -21.21 -9.24 -2.53
N LEU A 70 -20.92 -9.23 -3.84
CA LEU A 70 -20.16 -8.15 -4.48
C LEU A 70 -20.88 -6.82 -4.39
N ASP A 71 -22.19 -6.79 -4.65
CA ASP A 71 -22.98 -5.57 -4.53
C ASP A 71 -22.93 -4.97 -3.12
N ARG A 72 -22.96 -5.81 -2.07
CA ARG A 72 -22.84 -5.34 -0.68
C ARG A 72 -21.46 -4.73 -0.40
N ILE A 73 -20.40 -5.37 -0.86
CA ILE A 73 -19.02 -4.91 -0.67
C ILE A 73 -18.75 -3.63 -1.47
N LEU A 74 -19.16 -3.59 -2.73
CA LEU A 74 -18.98 -2.41 -3.59
C LEU A 74 -19.82 -1.22 -3.10
N ARG A 75 -21.00 -1.46 -2.53
CA ARG A 75 -21.79 -0.41 -1.88
C ARG A 75 -21.08 0.16 -0.65
N LEU A 76 -20.41 -0.67 0.15
CA LEU A 76 -19.55 -0.19 1.24
C LEU A 76 -18.42 0.68 0.68
N LEU A 77 -17.67 0.21 -0.32
CA LEU A 77 -16.59 0.98 -0.93
C LEU A 77 -17.09 2.32 -1.50
N ALA A 78 -18.27 2.33 -2.12
CA ALA A 78 -18.90 3.55 -2.63
C ALA A 78 -19.25 4.54 -1.51
N SER A 79 -19.69 4.06 -0.35
CA SER A 79 -19.97 4.93 0.81
C SER A 79 -18.71 5.62 1.36
N TYR A 80 -17.52 5.06 1.10
CA TYR A 80 -16.21 5.65 1.41
C TYR A 80 -15.57 6.34 0.19
N SER A 81 -16.33 6.55 -0.88
CA SER A 81 -15.84 7.15 -2.14
C SER A 81 -14.61 6.44 -2.74
N VAL A 82 -14.46 5.14 -2.49
CA VAL A 82 -13.40 4.32 -3.10
C VAL A 82 -13.75 3.97 -4.55
N VAL A 83 -15.04 3.78 -4.85
CA VAL A 83 -15.59 3.57 -6.20
C VAL A 83 -16.77 4.49 -6.44
N GLU A 84 -17.10 4.76 -7.70
CA GLU A 84 -18.36 5.42 -8.03
C GLU A 84 -19.52 4.42 -7.96
N CYS A 85 -20.69 4.90 -7.56
CA CYS A 85 -21.93 4.14 -7.59
C CYS A 85 -23.07 5.01 -8.13
N SER A 86 -23.83 4.48 -9.08
CA SER A 86 -25.09 5.08 -9.53
C SER A 86 -26.15 4.03 -9.75
N LEU A 87 -27.40 4.43 -9.87
CA LEU A 87 -28.47 3.52 -10.29
C LEU A 87 -28.52 3.43 -11.82
N ASP A 88 -29.01 2.31 -12.34
CA ASP A 88 -29.36 2.17 -13.75
C ASP A 88 -30.61 3.00 -14.10
N ALA A 89 -30.98 3.04 -15.38
CA ALA A 89 -32.13 3.82 -15.86
C ALA A 89 -33.46 3.43 -15.21
N SER A 90 -33.57 2.19 -14.69
CA SER A 90 -34.77 1.71 -14.00
C SER A 90 -34.80 2.08 -12.52
N GLY A 91 -33.69 2.57 -11.95
CA GLY A 91 -33.54 2.81 -10.52
C GLY A 91 -33.36 1.54 -9.68
N ALA A 92 -33.41 0.35 -10.28
CA ALA A 92 -33.47 -0.91 -9.55
C ALA A 92 -32.09 -1.50 -9.21
N ARG A 93 -31.05 -1.18 -10.00
CA ARG A 93 -29.72 -1.80 -9.88
C ARG A 93 -28.64 -0.76 -9.69
N ARG A 94 -27.70 -1.05 -8.77
CA ARG A 94 -26.46 -0.28 -8.62
C ARG A 94 -25.47 -0.68 -9.70
N LEU A 95 -24.80 0.31 -10.24
CA LEU A 95 -23.73 0.22 -11.22
C LEU A 95 -22.49 0.89 -10.65
N TYR A 96 -21.33 0.26 -10.84
CA TYR A 96 -20.07 0.66 -10.24
C TYR A 96 -19.03 0.98 -11.32
N SER A 97 -18.17 1.96 -11.05
CA SER A 97 -17.01 2.28 -11.90
C SER A 97 -15.85 2.80 -11.06
N LEU A 98 -14.65 2.83 -11.66
CA LEU A 98 -13.48 3.44 -11.02
C LEU A 98 -13.63 4.96 -10.90
N ASN A 99 -12.94 5.51 -9.92
CA ASN A 99 -12.72 6.93 -9.69
C ASN A 99 -11.22 7.22 -9.50
N SER A 100 -10.86 8.44 -9.10
CA SER A 100 -9.46 8.82 -8.88
C SER A 100 -8.76 8.02 -7.76
N VAL A 101 -9.49 7.54 -6.75
CA VAL A 101 -8.95 6.74 -5.64
C VAL A 101 -8.72 5.30 -6.09
N SER A 102 -9.74 4.64 -6.62
CA SER A 102 -9.66 3.25 -7.07
C SER A 102 -8.66 3.03 -8.22
N LYS A 103 -8.34 4.07 -9.00
CA LYS A 103 -7.27 4.02 -10.02
C LYS A 103 -5.89 3.67 -9.45
N TYR A 104 -5.61 3.94 -8.18
CA TYR A 104 -4.34 3.54 -7.56
C TYR A 104 -4.27 2.03 -7.29
N TYR A 105 -5.38 1.29 -7.38
CA TYR A 105 -5.41 -0.17 -7.20
C TYR A 105 -5.34 -0.93 -8.53
N VAL A 106 -5.12 -0.23 -9.64
CA VAL A 106 -4.88 -0.80 -10.96
C VAL A 106 -3.45 -0.43 -11.39
N PRO A 107 -2.71 -1.32 -12.10
CA PRO A 107 -1.37 -1.00 -12.56
C PRO A 107 -1.34 0.27 -13.41
N ASN A 108 -0.49 1.23 -13.05
CA ASN A 108 -0.22 2.39 -13.88
C ASN A 108 0.68 2.01 -15.10
N LYS A 109 1.08 3.00 -15.90
CA LYS A 109 1.95 2.80 -17.08
C LYS A 109 3.29 2.09 -16.77
N ASP A 110 3.78 2.20 -15.54
CA ASP A 110 5.04 1.60 -15.07
C ASP A 110 4.79 0.28 -14.33
N GLY A 111 3.54 -0.22 -14.33
CA GLY A 111 3.13 -1.47 -13.68
C GLY A 111 2.95 -1.35 -12.16
N VAL A 112 2.92 -0.13 -11.62
CA VAL A 112 2.90 0.15 -10.17
C VAL A 112 1.48 0.45 -9.67
N LEU A 113 1.13 -0.04 -8.47
CA LEU A 113 -0.18 0.10 -7.83
C LEU A 113 -0.11 -0.03 -6.29
N LEU A 114 -1.13 0.42 -5.56
CA LEU A 114 -1.22 0.35 -4.09
C LEU A 114 -1.70 -1.00 -3.54
N GLY A 115 -2.22 -1.90 -4.39
CA GLY A 115 -2.73 -3.20 -3.96
C GLY A 115 -1.77 -4.04 -3.09
N PRO A 116 -0.48 -4.16 -3.45
CA PRO A 116 0.50 -4.87 -2.60
C PRO A 116 0.64 -4.27 -1.19
N LEU A 117 0.45 -2.96 -1.02
CA LEU A 117 0.49 -2.32 0.30
C LEU A 117 -0.68 -2.77 1.17
N ILE A 118 -1.90 -2.85 0.63
CA ILE A 118 -3.03 -3.32 1.42
C ILE A 118 -2.89 -4.80 1.78
N GLN A 119 -2.34 -5.61 0.87
CA GLN A 119 -2.06 -7.03 1.13
C GLN A 119 -1.08 -7.23 2.29
N ILE A 120 0.01 -6.45 2.37
CA ILE A 120 0.96 -6.62 3.47
C ILE A 120 0.39 -6.13 4.80
N ILE A 121 -0.30 -4.98 4.82
CA ILE A 121 -0.87 -4.40 6.06
C ILE A 121 -1.94 -5.33 6.66
N GLN A 122 -2.69 -6.02 5.81
CA GLN A 122 -3.73 -6.97 6.22
C GLN A 122 -3.23 -8.43 6.24
N ASP A 123 -1.94 -8.69 5.99
CA ASP A 123 -1.39 -10.03 6.15
C ASP A 123 -1.46 -10.44 7.63
N LYS A 124 -1.84 -11.69 7.88
CA LYS A 124 -1.97 -12.24 9.24
C LYS A 124 -0.74 -11.98 10.10
N VAL A 125 0.46 -12.05 9.51
CA VAL A 125 1.73 -11.79 10.21
C VAL A 125 1.78 -10.36 10.77
N ILE A 126 1.36 -9.35 10.00
CA ILE A 126 1.28 -7.97 10.49
C ILE A 126 0.14 -7.84 11.50
N LEU A 127 -1.02 -8.44 11.21
CA LEU A 127 -2.18 -8.34 12.08
C LEU A 127 -1.95 -8.92 13.49
N GLU A 128 -1.17 -9.99 13.60
CA GLU A 128 -0.79 -10.60 14.88
C GLU A 128 -0.02 -9.63 15.79
N SER A 129 0.74 -8.68 15.22
CA SER A 129 1.48 -7.68 16.01
C SER A 129 0.55 -6.73 16.78
N TRP A 130 -0.65 -6.43 16.26
CA TRP A 130 -1.61 -5.57 16.95
C TRP A 130 -2.12 -6.19 18.25
N SER A 131 -2.15 -7.52 18.35
CA SER A 131 -2.49 -8.21 19.60
C SER A 131 -1.49 -7.94 20.72
N GLN A 132 -0.24 -7.62 20.37
CA GLN A 132 0.85 -7.38 21.31
C GLN A 132 1.01 -5.90 21.68
N LEU A 133 0.22 -4.99 21.08
CA LEU A 133 0.38 -3.55 21.31
C LEU A 133 0.17 -3.17 22.78
N LYS A 134 -0.86 -3.73 23.42
CA LYS A 134 -1.15 -3.49 24.83
C LYS A 134 0.03 -3.92 25.71
N ASP A 135 0.53 -5.12 25.51
CA ASP A 135 1.57 -5.67 26.38
C ASP A 135 2.93 -5.00 26.09
N ALA A 136 3.19 -4.57 24.85
CA ALA A 136 4.34 -3.74 24.52
C ALA A 136 4.35 -2.40 25.29
N ILE A 137 3.18 -1.80 25.52
CA ILE A 137 3.05 -0.56 26.31
C ILE A 137 3.34 -0.84 27.79
N LEU A 138 2.84 -1.96 28.32
CA LEU A 138 2.95 -2.28 29.75
C LEU A 138 4.34 -2.82 30.13
N GLU A 139 4.93 -3.63 29.28
CA GLU A 139 6.12 -4.43 29.58
C GLU A 139 7.34 -4.01 28.74
N GLY A 140 7.15 -3.12 27.76
CA GLY A 140 8.16 -2.76 26.79
C GLY A 140 8.30 -3.75 25.63
N GLY A 141 9.16 -3.37 24.68
CA GLY A 141 9.42 -4.13 23.45
C GLY A 141 8.63 -3.62 22.24
N ILE A 142 8.87 -4.24 21.09
CA ILE A 142 8.22 -3.91 19.82
C ILE A 142 7.11 -4.93 19.57
N PRO A 143 5.86 -4.54 19.27
CA PRO A 143 4.73 -5.47 19.13
C PRO A 143 5.00 -6.62 18.14
N PHE A 144 5.64 -6.33 17.00
CA PHE A 144 6.02 -7.36 16.03
C PHE A 144 7.00 -8.37 16.64
N ASN A 145 8.07 -7.90 17.28
CA ASN A 145 9.07 -8.76 17.92
C ASN A 145 8.46 -9.61 19.04
N ARG A 146 7.48 -9.06 19.78
CA ARG A 146 6.76 -9.82 20.81
C ARG A 146 5.90 -10.94 20.22
N ALA A 147 5.29 -10.71 19.05
CA ALA A 147 4.46 -11.72 18.37
C ALA A 147 5.32 -12.81 17.71
N HIS A 148 6.46 -12.45 17.14
CA HIS A 148 7.23 -13.31 16.23
C HIS A 148 8.62 -13.71 16.74
N GLY A 149 9.06 -13.17 17.88
CA GLY A 149 10.36 -13.43 18.50
C GLY A 149 11.57 -12.75 17.83
N VAL A 150 11.39 -12.19 16.63
CA VAL A 150 12.45 -11.57 15.81
C VAL A 150 11.99 -10.26 15.19
N HIS A 151 12.92 -9.45 14.69
CA HIS A 151 12.59 -8.21 13.97
C HIS A 151 11.94 -8.51 12.60
N ILE A 152 11.11 -7.60 12.07
CA ILE A 152 10.36 -7.81 10.82
C ILE A 152 11.25 -8.15 9.60
N PHE A 153 12.44 -7.54 9.50
CA PHE A 153 13.39 -7.85 8.42
C PHE A 153 13.98 -9.26 8.54
N GLU A 154 14.29 -9.70 9.76
CA GLU A 154 14.74 -11.06 10.01
C GLU A 154 13.62 -12.06 9.71
N TYR A 155 12.38 -11.76 10.16
CA TYR A 155 11.21 -12.57 9.84
C TYR A 155 10.97 -12.69 8.33
N ALA A 156 11.15 -11.61 7.57
CA ALA A 156 11.06 -11.63 6.12
C ALA A 156 12.12 -12.59 5.51
N GLY A 157 13.36 -12.58 6.03
CA GLY A 157 14.38 -13.57 5.63
C GLY A 157 13.98 -15.03 5.90
N LEU A 158 13.22 -15.28 6.96
CA LEU A 158 12.76 -16.61 7.36
C LEU A 158 11.48 -17.08 6.64
N ASN A 159 10.68 -16.16 6.08
CA ASN A 159 9.38 -16.47 5.49
C ASN A 159 9.28 -15.98 4.03
N PRO A 160 9.57 -16.83 3.02
CA PRO A 160 9.59 -16.42 1.61
C PRO A 160 8.28 -15.84 1.09
N ARG A 161 7.12 -16.32 1.58
CA ARG A 161 5.80 -15.79 1.22
C ARG A 161 5.66 -14.34 1.69
N PHE A 162 5.95 -14.11 2.97
CA PHE A 162 5.88 -12.79 3.57
C PHE A 162 6.89 -11.84 2.92
N ASN A 163 8.13 -12.29 2.71
CA ASN A 163 9.18 -11.53 2.02
C ASN A 163 8.72 -11.03 0.64
N LYS A 164 8.10 -11.91 -0.14
CA LYS A 164 7.57 -11.56 -1.47
C LYS A 164 6.53 -10.44 -1.38
N HIS A 165 5.57 -10.55 -0.47
CA HIS A 165 4.54 -9.51 -0.28
C HIS A 165 5.13 -8.21 0.26
N PHE A 166 6.03 -8.30 1.24
CA PHE A 166 6.73 -7.16 1.84
C PHE A 166 7.52 -6.38 0.78
N ASN A 167 8.35 -7.05 -0.01
CA ASN A 167 9.14 -6.41 -1.06
C ASN A 167 8.26 -5.83 -2.17
N ALA A 168 7.18 -6.51 -2.56
CA ALA A 168 6.23 -5.98 -3.52
C ALA A 168 5.54 -4.70 -3.02
N ALA A 169 5.12 -4.67 -1.75
CA ALA A 169 4.54 -3.49 -1.12
C ALA A 169 5.53 -2.32 -1.08
N MET A 170 6.76 -2.56 -0.61
CA MET A 170 7.78 -1.54 -0.49
C MET A 170 8.21 -0.96 -1.84
N TYR A 171 8.37 -1.82 -2.85
CA TYR A 171 8.69 -1.41 -4.21
C TYR A 171 7.59 -0.51 -4.78
N ASN A 172 6.34 -0.97 -4.72
CA ASN A 172 5.22 -0.24 -5.30
C ASN A 172 4.98 1.10 -4.60
N TYR A 173 4.93 1.10 -3.27
CA TYR A 173 4.72 2.31 -2.49
C TYR A 173 5.83 3.34 -2.72
N THR A 174 7.09 2.90 -2.68
CA THR A 174 8.25 3.78 -2.94
C THR A 174 8.20 4.36 -4.33
N SER A 175 7.85 3.55 -5.34
CA SER A 175 7.77 4.02 -6.73
C SER A 175 6.70 5.09 -6.92
N LEU A 176 5.51 4.94 -6.31
CA LEU A 176 4.46 5.96 -6.34
C LEU A 176 4.88 7.26 -5.65
N VAL A 177 5.40 7.16 -4.44
CA VAL A 177 5.86 8.32 -3.67
C VAL A 177 6.98 9.06 -4.40
N MET A 178 7.96 8.33 -4.92
CA MET A 178 9.09 8.92 -5.63
C MET A 178 8.67 9.54 -6.97
N SER A 179 7.70 8.97 -7.68
CA SER A 179 7.14 9.61 -8.88
C SER A 179 6.63 11.03 -8.56
N ASN A 180 5.82 11.15 -7.50
CA ASN A 180 5.26 12.44 -7.07
C ASN A 180 6.34 13.42 -6.58
N ILE A 181 7.29 12.95 -5.78
CA ILE A 181 8.42 13.78 -5.32
C ILE A 181 9.19 14.31 -6.52
N LEU A 182 9.56 13.44 -7.45
CA LEU A 182 10.39 13.80 -8.59
C LEU A 182 9.71 14.79 -9.53
N GLU A 183 8.37 14.79 -9.65
CA GLU A 183 7.65 15.78 -10.46
C GLU A 183 7.95 17.23 -10.05
N SER A 184 8.01 17.49 -8.75
CA SER A 184 8.09 18.85 -8.19
C SER A 184 9.45 19.20 -7.58
N TYR A 185 10.13 18.23 -6.96
CA TYR A 185 11.40 18.44 -6.27
C TYR A 185 12.56 18.55 -7.26
N LYS A 186 13.31 19.67 -7.18
CA LYS A 186 14.46 19.98 -8.05
C LYS A 186 15.81 19.91 -7.33
N GLY A 187 15.84 19.52 -6.06
CA GLY A 187 17.07 19.50 -5.28
C GLY A 187 18.12 18.48 -5.74
N PHE A 188 17.79 17.64 -6.73
CA PHE A 188 18.73 16.70 -7.35
C PHE A 188 19.49 17.27 -8.56
N ASP A 189 19.08 18.42 -9.10
CA ASP A 189 19.52 18.91 -10.42
C ASP A 189 21.05 19.14 -10.54
N ASN A 190 21.76 19.32 -9.44
CA ASN A 190 23.22 19.58 -9.42
C ASN A 190 24.02 18.52 -8.62
N ILE A 191 23.37 17.41 -8.26
CA ILE A 191 24.02 16.31 -7.55
C ILE A 191 24.73 15.42 -8.56
N LYS A 192 25.97 14.99 -8.27
CA LYS A 192 26.70 14.00 -9.09
C LYS A 192 26.72 12.64 -8.40
N GLN A 193 26.86 12.62 -7.08
CA GLN A 193 26.83 11.40 -6.27
C GLN A 193 25.82 11.55 -5.13
N LEU A 194 24.82 10.69 -5.13
CA LEU A 194 23.76 10.66 -4.12
C LEU A 194 23.87 9.38 -3.30
N VAL A 195 23.88 9.51 -1.97
CA VAL A 195 23.87 8.37 -1.04
C VAL A 195 22.46 8.22 -0.48
N ASP A 196 21.88 7.03 -0.58
CA ASP A 196 20.62 6.68 0.08
C ASP A 196 20.92 5.80 1.30
N VAL A 197 20.76 6.37 2.49
CA VAL A 197 21.04 5.70 3.77
C VAL A 197 19.77 5.04 4.27
N GLY A 198 19.83 3.73 4.47
CA GLY A 198 18.63 2.90 4.66
C GLY A 198 17.86 2.68 3.36
N GLY A 199 18.57 2.66 2.22
CA GLY A 199 17.98 2.60 0.89
C GLY A 199 17.37 1.24 0.50
N SER A 200 17.50 0.23 1.37
CA SER A 200 16.97 -1.11 1.20
C SER A 200 17.39 -1.71 -0.15
N LEU A 201 16.45 -2.19 -0.96
CA LEU A 201 16.70 -2.76 -2.28
C LEU A 201 17.02 -1.71 -3.38
N GLY A 202 17.20 -0.44 -3.02
CA GLY A 202 17.65 0.62 -3.93
C GLY A 202 16.57 1.23 -4.84
N VAL A 203 15.29 1.00 -4.55
CA VAL A 203 14.15 1.45 -5.38
C VAL A 203 14.09 2.98 -5.49
N THR A 204 14.38 3.69 -4.40
CA THR A 204 14.43 5.17 -4.38
C THR A 204 15.49 5.69 -5.35
N LEU A 205 16.73 5.18 -5.24
CA LEU A 205 17.82 5.54 -6.14
C LEU A 205 17.55 5.11 -7.58
N GLN A 206 16.87 3.98 -7.81
CA GLN A 206 16.46 3.56 -9.14
C GLN A 206 15.54 4.60 -9.79
N ALA A 207 14.54 5.09 -9.05
CA ALA A 207 13.65 6.15 -9.53
C ALA A 207 14.41 7.45 -9.82
N ILE A 208 15.28 7.88 -8.90
CA ILE A 208 16.08 9.12 -9.04
C ILE A 208 17.02 9.02 -10.24
N THR A 209 17.81 7.95 -10.34
CA THR A 209 18.82 7.78 -11.41
C THR A 209 18.19 7.45 -12.77
N THR A 210 16.91 7.06 -12.82
CA THR A 210 16.15 6.96 -14.07
C THR A 210 15.79 8.36 -14.60
N LYS A 211 15.36 9.27 -13.72
CA LYS A 211 15.06 10.66 -14.10
C LYS A 211 16.32 11.51 -14.32
N TYR A 212 17.35 11.27 -13.53
CA TYR A 212 18.60 12.01 -13.51
C TYR A 212 19.76 11.06 -13.86
N PRO A 213 19.95 10.72 -15.15
CA PRO A 213 20.88 9.67 -15.57
C PRO A 213 22.36 10.01 -15.32
N TYR A 214 22.68 11.27 -15.03
CA TYR A 214 24.03 11.72 -14.68
C TYR A 214 24.38 11.49 -13.20
N ILE A 215 23.40 11.20 -12.33
CA ILE A 215 23.64 10.90 -10.91
C ILE A 215 24.16 9.47 -10.78
N LYS A 216 25.25 9.30 -10.03
CA LYS A 216 25.69 8.01 -9.49
C LYS A 216 25.09 7.81 -8.10
N GLY A 217 24.40 6.71 -7.90
CA GLY A 217 23.83 6.34 -6.60
C GLY A 217 24.76 5.48 -5.78
N ILE A 218 24.78 5.69 -4.46
CA ILE A 218 25.29 4.73 -3.48
C ILE A 218 24.10 4.32 -2.60
N ASN A 219 23.63 3.08 -2.76
CA ASN A 219 22.61 2.49 -1.91
C ASN A 219 23.28 1.88 -0.68
N PHE A 220 23.02 2.45 0.49
CA PHE A 220 23.64 2.03 1.74
C PHE A 220 22.60 1.46 2.70
N ASP A 221 22.82 0.21 3.12
CA ASP A 221 21.96 -0.49 4.09
C ASP A 221 22.78 -1.55 4.85
N GLN A 222 22.15 -2.32 5.72
CA GLN A 222 22.79 -3.43 6.41
C GLN A 222 23.30 -4.48 5.41
N PRO A 223 24.44 -5.16 5.68
CA PRO A 223 25.02 -6.12 4.76
C PRO A 223 24.02 -7.19 4.27
N HIS A 224 23.24 -7.76 5.18
CA HIS A 224 22.25 -8.79 4.85
C HIS A 224 21.11 -8.30 3.95
N VAL A 225 20.81 -6.99 3.94
CA VAL A 225 19.80 -6.40 3.04
C VAL A 225 20.41 -6.19 1.66
N ILE A 226 21.64 -5.66 1.62
CA ILE A 226 22.37 -5.38 0.38
C ILE A 226 22.65 -6.66 -0.43
N ASP A 227 22.89 -7.80 0.22
CA ASP A 227 23.07 -9.09 -0.44
C ASP A 227 21.86 -9.51 -1.31
N HIS A 228 20.68 -8.92 -1.06
CA HIS A 228 19.46 -9.16 -1.82
C HIS A 228 19.10 -8.03 -2.80
N ALA A 229 19.90 -6.96 -2.85
CA ALA A 229 19.65 -5.84 -3.75
C ALA A 229 19.97 -6.24 -5.21
N PRO A 230 19.07 -6.00 -6.17
CA PRO A 230 19.31 -6.32 -7.57
C PRO A 230 20.43 -5.44 -8.14
N PRO A 231 21.36 -5.99 -8.93
CA PRO A 231 22.44 -5.20 -9.51
C PRO A 231 21.90 -4.11 -10.43
N HIS A 232 22.48 -2.92 -10.36
CA HIS A 232 22.07 -1.79 -11.18
C HIS A 232 23.29 -0.98 -11.66
N PRO A 233 23.39 -0.64 -12.96
CA PRO A 233 24.62 -0.10 -13.55
C PRO A 233 25.03 1.29 -13.03
N ARG A 234 24.10 2.03 -12.42
CA ARG A 234 24.34 3.38 -11.87
C ARG A 234 24.25 3.45 -10.36
N ILE A 235 24.02 2.32 -9.69
CA ILE A 235 23.87 2.27 -8.23
C ILE A 235 24.89 1.28 -7.70
N GLU A 236 25.79 1.77 -6.86
CA GLU A 236 26.68 0.95 -6.07
C GLU A 236 25.97 0.56 -4.78
N HIS A 237 25.91 -0.73 -4.46
CA HIS A 237 25.32 -1.20 -3.20
C HIS A 237 26.42 -1.42 -2.17
N VAL A 238 26.31 -0.79 -1.01
CA VAL A 238 27.32 -0.80 0.05
C VAL A 238 26.68 -1.24 1.35
N GLY A 239 27.15 -2.36 1.90
CA GLY A 239 26.74 -2.86 3.22
C GLY A 239 27.49 -2.15 4.34
N GLY A 240 26.79 -1.78 5.41
CA GLY A 240 27.41 -1.24 6.62
C GLY A 240 26.43 -0.90 7.73
N ASP A 241 26.90 -0.09 8.69
CA ASP A 241 26.11 0.37 9.83
C ASP A 241 26.13 1.91 9.87
N MET A 242 24.96 2.52 9.64
CA MET A 242 24.80 3.97 9.59
C MET A 242 25.12 4.67 10.92
N PHE A 243 25.08 3.96 12.05
CA PHE A 243 25.44 4.50 13.35
C PHE A 243 26.96 4.57 13.55
N GLN A 244 27.74 3.88 12.73
CA GLN A 244 29.21 3.94 12.74
C GLN A 244 29.72 4.90 11.68
N SER A 245 29.32 4.69 10.42
CA SER A 245 29.69 5.58 9.32
C SER A 245 28.74 5.42 8.14
N VAL A 246 28.68 6.45 7.30
CA VAL A 246 27.93 6.44 6.04
C VAL A 246 28.88 6.80 4.89
N PRO A 247 28.65 6.27 3.66
CA PRO A 247 29.42 6.67 2.49
C PRO A 247 29.35 8.18 2.25
N LYS A 248 30.41 8.73 1.65
CA LYS A 248 30.43 10.14 1.24
C LYS A 248 29.77 10.30 -0.13
N GLY A 249 29.11 11.43 -0.33
CA GLY A 249 28.56 11.88 -1.60
C GLY A 249 28.24 13.37 -1.53
N ASP A 250 27.75 13.95 -2.62
CA ASP A 250 27.37 15.37 -2.66
C ASP A 250 26.11 15.64 -1.81
N ALA A 251 25.24 14.64 -1.68
CA ALA A 251 24.05 14.68 -0.84
C ALA A 251 23.72 13.29 -0.27
N ILE A 252 22.97 13.30 0.83
CA ILE A 252 22.38 12.13 1.46
C ILE A 252 20.85 12.27 1.38
N ILE A 253 20.17 11.20 0.97
CA ILE A 253 18.73 11.03 1.15
C ILE A 253 18.49 9.95 2.21
N MET A 254 17.48 10.19 3.04
CA MET A 254 16.97 9.22 4.02
C MET A 254 15.46 9.16 3.85
N LYS A 255 14.98 8.11 3.17
CA LYS A 255 13.54 7.85 3.02
C LYS A 255 13.14 6.69 3.93
N VAL A 256 12.36 6.99 4.96
CA VAL A 256 11.71 5.94 5.74
C VAL A 256 10.58 5.31 4.91
N SER A 257 10.57 3.99 4.83
CA SER A 257 9.46 3.19 4.29
C SER A 257 8.93 2.34 5.44
N PHE A 258 7.61 2.35 5.65
CA PHE A 258 6.93 1.73 6.79
C PHE A 258 7.17 0.22 6.90
#